data_AF-A0A239C972-F1
#
_entry.id   AF-A0A239C972-F1
#
_cell.length_a   1.000
_cell.length_b   1.000
_cell.length_c   1.000
_cell.angle_alpha   90.00
_cell.angle_beta   90.00
_cell.angle_gamma   90.00
#
_symmetry.space_group_name_H-M   'P 1'
#
loop_
_entity.id
_entity.type
_entity.pdbx_description
1 polymer ?
#
loop_
_entity_poly.entity_id
_entity_poly.type
_entity_poly.pdbx_seq_one_letter_code
_entity_poly.pdbx_strand_id
1 'polypeptide(L)'
;MDTMTDEPWPDGHELREQLLAQLAVEGRFPGWQILHTPRKRWVRYAEVPEGCFYAVHDRLGEPPLVATDLHQLAGLVEQRQQQIQAVQSWVARSDLRRIKP
;
A
#
# COMPACT_ATOMS: atom_id res chain seq x y z
N MET A 1 -1.01 -37.83 4.73
CA MET A 1 -1.49 -37.31 6.02
C MET A 1 -1.15 -35.84 5.99
N ASP A 2 -1.99 -35.09 5.30
CA ASP A 2 -1.84 -33.65 5.09
C ASP A 2 -2.14 -32.95 6.42
N THR A 3 -1.11 -32.34 7.01
CA THR A 3 -1.27 -31.32 8.03
C THR A 3 -1.95 -30.12 7.38
N MET A 4 -3.29 -30.17 7.31
CA MET A 4 -4.08 -28.95 7.18
C MET A 4 -3.77 -28.11 8.42
N THR A 5 -3.07 -27.01 8.22
CA THR A 5 -2.86 -25.99 9.24
C THR A 5 -4.23 -25.53 9.69
N ASP A 6 -4.64 -25.95 10.88
CA ASP A 6 -5.82 -25.44 11.60
C ASP A 6 -5.45 -24.04 12.11
N GLU A 7 -5.26 -23.11 11.16
CA GLU A 7 -5.02 -21.72 11.49
C GLU A 7 -6.39 -21.15 11.88
N PRO A 8 -6.60 -20.79 13.17
CA PRO A 8 -7.91 -20.37 13.64
C PRO A 8 -8.31 -19.14 12.83
N TRP A 9 -9.47 -19.22 12.19
CA TRP A 9 -10.05 -18.09 11.49
C TRP A 9 -10.13 -16.90 12.46
N PRO A 10 -9.64 -15.70 12.08
CA PRO A 10 -9.61 -14.57 12.99
C PRO A 10 -11.02 -14.28 13.52
N ASP A 11 -11.11 -13.98 14.82
CA ASP A 11 -12.39 -13.64 15.43
C ASP A 11 -12.99 -12.43 14.69
N GLY A 12 -14.32 -12.34 14.63
CA GLY A 12 -15.00 -11.26 13.91
C GLY A 12 -14.60 -9.86 14.40
N HIS A 13 -14.18 -9.77 15.66
CA HIS A 13 -13.59 -8.56 16.24
C HIS A 13 -12.22 -8.21 15.63
N GLU A 14 -11.32 -9.19 15.49
CA GLU A 14 -9.98 -8.99 14.93
C GLU A 14 -10.05 -8.58 13.45
N LEU A 15 -10.91 -9.23 12.68
CA LEU A 15 -11.16 -8.84 11.28
C LEU A 15 -11.71 -7.42 11.17
N ARG A 16 -12.62 -7.03 12.07
CA ARG A 16 -13.18 -5.68 12.10
C ARG A 16 -12.12 -4.64 12.44
N GLU A 17 -11.31 -4.87 13.46
CA GLU A 17 -10.23 -3.97 13.84
C GLU A 17 -9.21 -3.82 12.70
N GLN A 18 -8.87 -4.91 12.03
CA GLN A 18 -7.99 -4.88 10.86
C GLN A 18 -8.60 -4.03 9.72
N LEU A 19 -9.88 -4.22 9.38
CA LEU A 19 -10.56 -3.43 8.35
C LEU A 19 -10.62 -1.94 8.71
N LEU A 20 -10.90 -1.62 9.98
CA LEU A 20 -10.91 -0.24 10.46
C LEU A 20 -9.51 0.40 10.34
N ALA A 21 -8.47 -0.35 10.70
CA ALA A 21 -7.10 0.13 10.57
C ALA A 21 -6.72 0.34 9.10
N GLN A 22 -7.13 -0.55 8.19
CA GLN A 22 -6.92 -0.38 6.74
C GLN A 22 -7.58 0.90 6.24
N LEU A 23 -8.86 1.10 6.56
CA LEU A 23 -9.62 2.31 6.19
C LEU A 23 -9.02 3.59 6.79
N ALA A 24 -8.46 3.53 8.00
CA ALA A 24 -7.79 4.66 8.60
C ALA A 24 -6.53 5.07 7.82
N VAL A 25 -5.76 4.10 7.30
CA VAL A 25 -4.59 4.37 6.44
C VAL A 25 -5.04 4.95 5.10
N GLU A 26 -6.02 4.35 4.43
CA GLU A 26 -6.57 4.86 3.16
C GLU A 26 -7.15 6.27 3.30
N GLY A 27 -7.88 6.54 4.38
CA GLY A 27 -8.42 7.86 4.69
C GLY A 27 -7.33 8.92 4.94
N ARG A 28 -6.20 8.51 5.52
CA ARG A 28 -5.04 9.39 5.75
C ARG A 28 -4.27 9.69 4.46
N PHE A 29 -4.26 8.77 3.49
CA PHE A 29 -3.49 8.87 2.25
C PHE A 29 -4.35 8.67 1.01
N PRO A 30 -5.08 9.71 0.54
CA PRO A 30 -5.95 9.61 -0.63
C PRO A 30 -5.20 9.13 -1.88
N GLY A 31 -5.82 8.22 -2.64
CA GLY A 31 -5.24 7.62 -3.84
C GLY A 31 -4.45 6.34 -3.59
N TRP A 32 -4.12 6.03 -2.33
CA TRP A 32 -3.58 4.74 -1.92
C TRP A 32 -4.70 3.78 -1.56
N GLN A 33 -4.59 2.55 -2.08
CA GLN A 33 -5.45 1.43 -1.71
C GLN A 33 -4.62 0.41 -0.94
N ILE A 34 -5.13 -0.05 0.19
CA ILE A 34 -4.48 -0.97 1.11
C ILE A 34 -5.20 -2.31 1.07
N LEU A 35 -4.46 -3.38 0.79
CA LEU A 35 -5.01 -4.72 0.65
C LEU A 35 -4.18 -5.72 1.45
N HIS A 36 -4.82 -6.80 1.88
CA HIS A 36 -4.17 -7.97 2.48
C HIS A 36 -4.15 -9.12 1.48
N THR A 37 -3.05 -9.86 1.42
CA THR A 37 -2.82 -10.95 0.49
C THR A 37 -2.93 -12.30 1.22
N PRO A 38 -4.11 -12.95 1.25
CA PRO A 38 -4.27 -14.25 1.91
C PRO A 38 -3.57 -15.39 1.18
N ARG A 39 -3.13 -15.17 -0.08
CA ARG A 39 -2.32 -16.10 -0.87
C ARG A 39 -1.42 -15.30 -1.77
N LYS A 40 -0.18 -15.74 -1.95
CA LYS A 40 0.81 -15.14 -2.87
C LYS A 40 0.16 -14.68 -4.18
N ARG A 41 0.46 -13.45 -4.60
CA ARG A 41 -0.16 -12.83 -5.79
C ARG A 41 0.80 -11.90 -6.53
N TRP A 42 0.65 -11.81 -7.84
CA TRP A 42 1.32 -10.79 -8.66
C TRP A 42 0.48 -9.51 -8.76
N VAL A 43 1.09 -8.37 -8.47
CA VAL A 43 0.49 -7.04 -8.53
C VAL A 43 1.48 -6.09 -9.20
N ARG A 44 1.08 -5.46 -10.32
CA ARG A 44 1.88 -4.47 -11.07
C ARG A 44 3.36 -4.85 -11.21
N TYR A 45 3.60 -5.98 -11.87
CA TYR A 45 4.93 -6.50 -12.18
C TYR A 45 5.78 -6.91 -10.96
N ALA A 46 5.24 -6.91 -9.75
CA ALA A 46 5.91 -7.43 -8.56
C ALA A 46 5.10 -8.55 -7.90
N GLU A 47 5.82 -9.43 -7.22
CA GLU A 47 5.23 -10.48 -6.41
C GLU A 47 4.98 -9.97 -5.00
N VAL A 48 3.77 -10.19 -4.50
CA VAL A 48 3.37 -9.92 -3.11
C VAL A 48 3.27 -11.27 -2.38
N PRO A 49 4.08 -11.49 -1.34
CA PRO A 49 4.02 -12.71 -0.55
C PRO A 49 2.67 -12.90 0.15
N GLU A 50 2.38 -14.14 0.51
CA GLU A 50 1.25 -14.50 1.35
C GLU A 50 1.37 -13.89 2.76
N GLY A 51 0.24 -13.56 3.38
CA GLY A 51 0.17 -12.97 4.71
C GLY A 51 0.64 -11.51 4.79
N CYS A 52 1.03 -10.90 3.67
CA CYS A 52 1.47 -9.51 3.65
C CYS A 52 0.33 -8.53 3.34
N PHE A 53 0.49 -7.32 3.84
CA PHE A 53 -0.24 -6.16 3.37
C PHE A 53 0.51 -5.50 2.22
N TYR A 54 -0.24 -4.92 1.28
CA TYR A 54 0.34 -4.14 0.21
C TYR A 54 -0.48 -2.90 -0.12
N ALA A 55 0.22 -1.87 -0.58
CA ALA A 55 -0.37 -0.60 -0.99
C ALA A 55 -0.09 -0.33 -2.46
N VAL A 56 -1.13 0.06 -3.20
CA VAL A 56 -1.00 0.52 -4.59
C VAL A 56 -1.60 1.91 -4.73
N HIS A 57 -0.95 2.76 -5.51
CA HIS A 57 -1.48 4.09 -5.81
C HIS A 57 -2.29 4.04 -7.12
N ASP A 58 -3.51 4.58 -7.11
CA ASP A 58 -4.46 4.56 -8.23
C ASP A 58 -3.89 5.13 -9.56
N ARG A 59 -3.07 6.17 -9.48
CA ARG A 59 -2.54 6.94 -10.62
C ARG A 59 -1.07 6.71 -10.92
N LEU A 60 -0.30 6.15 -9.98
CA LEU A 60 1.10 5.85 -10.22
C LEU A 60 1.21 4.43 -10.75
N GLY A 61 1.88 4.22 -11.88
CA GLY A 61 2.12 2.89 -12.45
C GLY A 61 3.19 2.07 -11.71
N GLU A 62 3.37 2.31 -10.42
CA GLU A 62 4.47 1.78 -9.62
C GLU A 62 4.14 0.39 -9.05
N PRO A 63 5.17 -0.43 -8.79
CA PRO A 63 5.03 -1.65 -8.01
C PRO A 63 4.39 -1.38 -6.63
N PRO A 64 3.67 -2.35 -6.06
CA PRO A 64 3.12 -2.22 -4.72
C PRO A 64 4.21 -2.00 -3.67
N LEU A 65 3.90 -1.19 -2.67
CA LEU A 65 4.61 -1.22 -1.39
C LEU A 65 4.11 -2.43 -0.61
N VAL A 66 5.00 -3.19 0.04
CA VAL A 66 4.64 -4.44 0.72
C VAL A 66 5.25 -4.45 2.11
N ALA A 67 4.47 -4.88 3.11
CA ALA A 67 4.94 -5.11 4.47
C ALA A 67 4.17 -6.25 5.14
N THR A 68 4.76 -6.85 6.17
CA THR A 68 4.14 -7.94 6.94
C THR A 68 3.07 -7.47 7.91
N ASP A 69 3.04 -6.17 8.24
CA ASP A 69 2.00 -5.57 9.07
C ASP A 69 1.60 -4.19 8.54
N LEU A 70 0.41 -3.75 8.97
CA LEU A 70 -0.21 -2.54 8.50
C LEU A 70 0.50 -1.26 8.98
N HIS A 71 1.14 -1.28 10.14
CA HIS A 71 1.84 -0.11 10.69
C HIS A 71 3.10 0.18 9.87
N GLN A 72 3.88 -0.87 9.57
CA GLN A 72 5.02 -0.76 8.66
C GLN A 72 4.58 -0.30 7.27
N LEU A 73 3.48 -0.84 6.73
CA LEU A 73 2.96 -0.41 5.44
C LEU A 73 2.57 1.08 5.45
N ALA A 74 1.93 1.56 6.51
CA ALA A 74 1.56 2.97 6.65
C ALA A 74 2.80 3.89 6.65
N GLY A 75 3.90 3.47 7.27
CA GLY A 75 5.18 4.19 7.22
C GLY A 75 5.76 4.26 5.80
N LEU A 76 5.70 3.17 5.04
CA LEU A 76 6.13 3.15 3.63
C LEU A 76 5.27 4.06 2.76
N VAL A 77 3.94 4.03 2.95
CA VAL A 77 3.00 4.90 2.23
C VAL A 77 3.27 6.36 2.54
N GLU A 78 3.47 6.72 3.81
CA GLU A 78 3.80 8.09 4.21
C GLU A 78 5.10 8.58 3.57
N GLN A 79 6.16 7.77 3.61
CA GLN A 79 7.43 8.11 2.99
C GLN A 79 7.26 8.31 1.48
N ARG A 80 6.52 7.43 0.80
CA ARG A 80 6.29 7.56 -0.64
C ARG A 80 5.42 8.78 -0.97
N GLN A 81 4.42 9.08 -0.15
CA GLN A 81 3.58 10.27 -0.28
C GLN A 81 4.40 11.56 -0.16
N GLN A 82 5.34 11.63 0.78
CA GLN A 82 6.25 12.77 0.91
C GLN A 82 7.13 12.94 -0.34
N GLN A 83 7.63 11.84 -0.92
CA GLN A 83 8.40 11.89 -2.16
C GLN A 83 7.56 12.41 -3.34
N ILE A 84 6.31 11.95 -3.47
CA ILE A 84 5.37 12.42 -4.50
C ILE A 84 5.14 13.93 -4.35
N GLN A 85 4.87 14.40 -3.14
CA GLN A 85 4.67 15.83 -2.85
C GLN A 85 5.93 16.66 -3.13
N ALA A 86 7.12 16.14 -2.80
CA ALA A 86 8.38 16.81 -3.08
C ALA A 86 8.61 16.97 -4.60
N VAL A 87 8.33 15.93 -5.38
CA VAL A 87 8.42 15.99 -6.85
C VAL A 87 7.39 16.96 -7.42
N GLN A 88 6.13 16.92 -6.97
CA GLN A 88 5.10 17.85 -7.41
C GLN A 88 5.46 19.30 -7.09
N SER A 89 5.97 19.56 -5.88
CA SER A 89 6.42 20.88 -5.45
C SER A 89 7.63 21.36 -6.26
N TRP A 90 8.55 20.45 -6.59
CA TRP A 90 9.68 20.77 -7.47
C TRP A 90 9.20 21.09 -8.89
N VAL A 91 8.30 20.29 -9.47
CA VAL A 91 7.71 20.56 -10.81
C VAL A 91 6.91 21.86 -10.82
N ALA A 92 6.20 22.20 -9.74
CA ALA A 92 5.47 23.45 -9.65
C ALA A 92 6.39 24.67 -9.55
N ARG A 93 7.54 24.53 -8.89
CA ARG A 93 8.54 25.60 -8.71
C ARG A 93 9.44 25.77 -9.92
N SER A 94 9.84 24.66 -10.53
CA SER A 94 10.59 24.63 -11.78
C SER A 94 9.64 25.05 -12.89
N ASP A 95 9.86 26.22 -13.52
CA ASP A 95 9.06 26.69 -14.65
C ASP A 95 9.35 25.82 -15.90
N LEU A 96 9.05 24.51 -15.83
CA LEU A 96 9.23 23.54 -16.91
C LEU A 96 8.29 23.84 -18.09
N ARG A 97 7.33 24.75 -17.92
CA ARG A 97 6.53 25.33 -19.02
C ARG A 97 7.34 26.30 -19.89
N ARG A 98 8.54 26.70 -19.44
CA ARG A 98 9.42 27.66 -20.10
C ARG A 98 10.62 27.02 -20.81
N ILE A 99 10.67 25.70 -20.91
CA ILE A 99 11.60 25.04 -21.82
C ILE A 99 10.96 25.11 -23.21
N LYS A 100 11.23 26.20 -23.94
CA LYS A 100 10.95 26.25 -25.39
C LYS A 100 11.90 25.26 -26.10
N PRO A 101 11.40 24.47 -27.07
CA PRO A 101 12.27 23.69 -27.95
C PRO A 101 13.17 24.59 -28.80
#